data_AF-A0A5J4N8W4-F1
#
_entry.id   AF-A0A5J4N8W4-F1
#
_cell.length_a   1.000
_cell.length_b   1.000
_cell.length_c   1.000
_cell.angle_alpha   90.00
_cell.angle_beta   90.00
_cell.angle_gamma   90.00
#
_symmetry.space_group_name_H-M   'P 1'
#
loop_
_entity.id
_entity.type
_entity.pdbx_description
1 polymer ?
#
loop_
_entity_poly.entity_id
_entity_poly.type
_entity_poly.pdbx_seq_one_letter_code
_entity_poly.pdbx_strand_id
1 'polypeptide(L)' 'MAPPTHWKQTVFFLDQPLKVEHGDRITGSLTVRRSVRDTRGLEFSLRVDPLRDQPVVYQSYLLVN' A
#
# COMPACT_ATOMS: atom_id res chain seq x y z
N MET A 1 12.21 -17.47 8.70
CA MET A 1 12.07 -16.48 7.61
C MET A 1 12.47 -17.17 6.31
N ALA A 2 11.77 -16.90 5.20
CA ALA A 2 12.16 -17.45 3.90
C ALA A 2 13.43 -16.76 3.38
N PRO A 3 14.36 -17.48 2.71
CA PRO A 3 15.49 -16.86 2.04
C PRO A 3 15.04 -15.82 0.99
N PRO A 4 15.81 -14.74 0.76
CA PRO A 4 15.48 -13.74 -0.25
C PRO A 4 15.47 -14.35 -1.66
N THR A 5 14.54 -13.91 -2.49
CA THR A 5 14.49 -14.24 -3.92
C THR A 5 15.05 -13.10 -4.75
N HIS A 6 15.30 -13.33 -6.04
CA HIS A 6 15.75 -12.27 -6.95
C HIS A 6 14.73 -11.12 -7.10
N TRP A 7 13.45 -11.37 -6.80
CA TRP A 7 12.39 -10.36 -6.82
C TRP A 7 12.42 -9.41 -5.63
N LYS A 8 13.15 -9.73 -4.55
CA LYS A 8 13.10 -8.98 -3.29
C LYS A 8 11.64 -8.80 -2.82
N GLN A 9 11.24 -7.60 -2.42
CA GLN A 9 9.90 -7.23 -1.98
C GLN A 9 9.52 -5.86 -2.53
N THR A 10 8.22 -5.63 -2.71
CA THR A 10 7.66 -4.32 -3.03
C THR A 10 7.12 -3.67 -1.76
N VAL A 11 7.60 -2.46 -1.45
CA VAL A 11 7.22 -1.72 -0.23
C VAL A 11 6.39 -0.50 -0.62
N PHE A 12 5.22 -0.36 0.01
CA PHE A 12 4.34 0.80 -0.14
C PHE A 12 4.48 1.67 1.11
N PHE A 13 5.17 2.81 0.99
CA PHE A 13 5.33 3.73 2.10
C PHE A 13 4.05 4.56 2.30
N LEU A 14 3.60 4.66 3.53
CA LEU A 14 2.54 5.61 3.89
C LEU A 14 3.14 7.02 3.99
N ASP A 15 2.42 8.03 3.51
CA ASP A 15 2.88 9.44 3.63
C ASP A 15 3.05 9.87 5.09
N GLN A 16 2.23 9.29 5.99
CA GLN A 16 2.34 9.43 7.43
C GLN A 16 2.25 8.03 8.08
N PRO A 17 3.13 7.70 9.04
CA PRO A 17 3.05 6.43 9.74
C PRO A 17 1.78 6.35 10.58
N LEU A 18 1.16 5.16 10.63
CA LEU A 18 0.04 4.90 11.51
C LEU A 18 0.53 4.64 12.94
N LYS A 19 -0.07 5.31 13.92
CA LYS A 19 0.08 4.96 15.33
C LYS A 19 -0.74 3.71 15.61
N VAL A 20 -0.10 2.65 16.10
CA VAL A 20 -0.74 1.36 16.37
C VAL A 20 -0.36 0.85 17.75
N GLU A 21 -1.26 0.08 18.37
CA GLU A 21 -1.03 -0.66 19.60
C GLU A 21 -1.20 -2.16 19.38
N HIS A 22 -0.69 -2.96 20.33
CA HIS A 22 -0.87 -4.40 20.28
C HIS A 22 -2.37 -4.77 20.27
N GLY A 23 -2.77 -5.56 19.28
CA GLY A 23 -4.16 -5.99 19.09
C GLY A 23 -4.96 -5.13 18.09
N ASP A 24 -4.41 -4.00 17.62
CA ASP A 24 -5.03 -3.23 16.55
C ASP A 24 -5.15 -4.05 15.26
N ARG A 25 -6.27 -3.87 14.56
CA ARG A 25 -6.53 -4.49 13.26
C ARG A 25 -6.63 -3.41 12.20
N ILE A 26 -5.66 -3.40 11.30
CA ILE A 26 -5.67 -2.54 10.11
C ILE A 26 -6.53 -3.22 9.05
N THR A 27 -7.58 -2.54 8.59
CA THR A 27 -8.43 -2.99 7.47
C THR A 27 -8.42 -1.98 6.34
N GLY A 28 -8.87 -2.41 5.17
CA GLY A 28 -8.88 -1.55 3.99
C GLY A 28 -8.92 -2.33 2.70
N SER A 29 -8.50 -1.68 1.62
CA SER A 29 -8.44 -2.24 0.27
C SER A 29 -7.21 -1.77 -0.47
N LEU A 30 -6.56 -2.70 -1.19
CA LEU A 30 -5.53 -2.40 -2.18
C LEU A 30 -6.06 -2.78 -3.55
N THR A 31 -6.31 -1.77 -4.39
CA THR A 31 -6.77 -1.97 -5.76
C THR A 31 -5.61 -1.75 -6.71
N VAL A 32 -5.48 -2.59 -7.74
CA VAL A 32 -4.47 -2.46 -8.78
C VAL A 32 -5.14 -2.40 -10.15
N ARG A 33 -4.58 -1.56 -11.03
CA ARG A 33 -4.96 -1.51 -12.43
C ARG A 33 -3.74 -1.23 -13.31
N ARG A 34 -3.84 -1.59 -14.59
CA ARG A 34 -2.87 -1.18 -15.59
C ARG A 34 -2.85 0.35 -15.67
N SER A 35 -1.65 0.93 -15.83
CA SER A 35 -1.56 2.36 -16.07
C SER A 35 -2.16 2.74 -17.42
N VAL A 36 -2.83 3.89 -17.47
CA VAL A 36 -3.38 4.45 -18.72
C VAL A 36 -2.27 5.09 -19.56
N ARG A 37 -1.18 5.52 -18.94
CA ARG A 37 -0.08 6.26 -19.59
C ARG A 37 1.09 5.37 -19.98
N ASP A 38 1.35 4.31 -19.21
CA ASP A 38 2.40 3.34 -19.50
C ASP A 38 1.81 1.93 -19.63
N THR A 39 1.98 1.32 -20.80
CA THR A 39 1.52 -0.03 -21.09
C THR A 39 2.12 -1.11 -20.19
N ARG A 40 3.27 -0.83 -19.55
CA ARG A 40 3.96 -1.69 -18.59
C ARG A 40 3.82 -1.20 -17.14
N GLY A 41 3.19 -0.05 -16.92
CA GLY A 41 2.99 0.52 -15.60
C GLY A 41 1.80 -0.10 -14.86
N LEU A 42 1.89 -0.11 -13.53
CA LEU A 42 0.80 -0.49 -12.63
C LEU A 42 0.46 0.67 -11.71
N GLU A 43 -0.82 1.00 -11.64
CA GLU A 43 -1.37 1.99 -10.72
C GLU A 43 -2.05 1.27 -9.56
N PHE A 44 -1.62 1.58 -8.34
CA PHE A 44 -2.17 1.05 -7.10
C PHE A 44 -2.92 2.15 -6.36
N SER A 45 -4.07 1.81 -5.80
CA SER A 45 -4.83 2.67 -4.88
C SER A 45 -5.01 1.93 -3.56
N LEU A 46 -4.37 2.46 -2.52
CA LEU A 46 -4.48 1.99 -1.15
C LEU A 46 -5.51 2.83 -0.41
N ARG A 47 -6.48 2.16 0.22
CA ARG A 47 -7.38 2.73 1.21
C ARG A 47 -7.17 1.98 2.50
N VAL A 48 -6.83 2.69 3.58
CA VAL A 48 -6.80 2.14 4.95
C VAL A 48 -8.00 2.71 5.69
N ASP A 49 -8.84 1.83 6.24
CA ASP A 49 -9.98 2.24 7.06
C ASP A 49 -9.50 2.99 8.32
N PRO A 50 -10.36 3.84 8.93
CA PRO A 50 -10.02 4.55 10.16
C PRO A 50 -9.53 3.60 11.27
N LEU A 51 -8.47 4.01 11.96
CA LEU A 51 -7.92 3.30 13.11
C LEU A 51 -7.90 4.22 14.33
N ARG A 52 -8.79 3.96 15.29
CA ARG A 52 -8.98 4.79 16.49
C ARG A 52 -9.31 6.24 16.07
N ASP A 53 -8.53 7.21 16.54
CA ASP A 53 -8.69 8.63 16.21
C ASP A 53 -8.03 9.03 14.88
N GLN A 54 -7.39 8.09 14.19
CA GLN A 54 -6.76 8.36 12.89
C GLN A 54 -7.78 8.21 11.76
N PRO A 55 -7.85 9.18 10.83
CA PRO A 55 -8.81 9.15 9.74
C PRO A 55 -8.47 8.05 8.73
N VAL A 56 -9.41 7.80 7.83
CA VAL A 56 -9.19 7.00 6.63
C VAL A 56 -7.99 7.55 5.84
N VAL A 57 -7.12 6.67 5.35
CA VAL A 57 -5.99 7.02 4.49
C VAL A 57 -6.29 6.60 3.06
N TYR A 58 -6.10 7.51 2.11
CA TYR A 58 -6.13 7.20 0.67
C TYR A 58 -4.79 7.59 0.05
N GLN A 59 -4.11 6.63 -0.58
CA GLN A 59 -2.83 6.88 -1.23
C GLN A 59 -2.74 6.12 -2.55
N SER A 60 -2.19 6.77 -3.57
CA SER A 60 -2.00 6.17 -4.88
C SER A 60 -0.52 6.04 -5.20
N TYR A 61 -0.14 4.93 -5.83
CA TYR A 61 1.23 4.64 -6.22
C TYR A 61 1.26 4.27 -7.70
N LEU A 62 2.33 4.67 -8.37
CA LEU A 62 2.63 4.26 -9.72
C LEU A 62 3.92 3.44 -9.70
N LEU A 63 3.82 2.17 -10.05
CA LEU A 63 4.97 1.32 -10.30
C LEU A 63 5.29 1.37 -11.79
N VAL A 64 6.47 1.90 -12.11
CA VAL A 64 7.04 1.94 -13.46
C VAL A 64 8.30 1.10 -13.50
N ASN A 65 8.61 0.56 -14.68
CA ASN A 65 9.86 -0.15 -14.96
C ASN A 65 10.98 0.82 -15.35
#